data_AF-A0A376TNS2-F1
#
_entry.id   AF-A0A376TNS2-F1
#
_cell.length_a   1.000
_cell.length_b   1.000
_cell.length_c   1.000
_cell.angle_alpha   90.00
_cell.angle_beta   90.00
_cell.angle_gamma   90.00
#
_symmetry.space_group_name_H-M   'P 1'
#
loop_
_entity.id
_entity.type
_entity.pdbx_description
1 polymer ?
#
loop_
_entity_poly.entity_id
_entity_poly.type
_entity_poly.pdbx_seq_one_letter_code
_entity_poly.pdbx_strand_id
1 'polypeptide(L)'
;MNTNEVLANIGLELMGHQKGEYQYLNPNDHVNKCQSTNDAYPTGFRIAVYSSLIKLVDAINQLREGFERKAVEFQDILKMGRTQLQDAVPMTLGQEFRAFSILLKEEVKNIQRTAETAAGS
;
A
#
# COMPACT_ATOMS: atom_id res chain seq x y z
N MET A 1 -13.72 -4.47 -19.55
CA MET A 1 -14.68 -3.76 -20.44
C MET A 1 -14.95 -2.33 -20.01
N ASN A 2 -15.32 -2.03 -18.75
CA ASN A 2 -15.59 -0.64 -18.33
C ASN A 2 -14.43 0.33 -18.66
N THR A 3 -13.20 0.03 -18.25
CA THR A 3 -12.01 0.83 -18.62
C THR A 3 -11.85 0.97 -20.13
N ASN A 4 -12.10 -0.11 -20.89
CA ASN A 4 -11.93 -0.11 -22.34
C ASN A 4 -12.94 0.82 -23.01
N GLU A 5 -14.21 0.81 -22.58
CA GLU A 5 -15.26 1.68 -23.10
C GLU A 5 -15.03 3.15 -22.73
N VAL A 6 -14.60 3.41 -21.49
CA VAL A 6 -14.25 4.77 -21.05
C VAL A 6 -13.09 5.32 -21.88
N LEU A 7 -12.01 4.55 -22.03
CA LEU A 7 -10.85 4.98 -22.82
C LEU A 7 -11.18 5.11 -24.31
N ALA A 8 -11.99 4.21 -24.88
CA ALA A 8 -12.43 4.32 -26.27
C ALA A 8 -13.23 5.61 -26.49
N ASN A 9 -14.16 5.92 -25.59
CA ASN A 9 -14.97 7.14 -25.72
C ASN A 9 -14.16 8.42 -25.51
N ILE A 10 -13.21 8.44 -24.57
CA ILE A 10 -12.26 9.56 -24.43
C ILE A 10 -11.42 9.71 -25.71
N GLY A 11 -10.93 8.60 -26.26
CA GLY A 11 -10.17 8.61 -27.51
C GLY A 11 -10.98 9.12 -28.71
N LEU A 12 -12.25 8.72 -28.82
CA LEU A 12 -13.18 9.23 -29.83
C LEU A 12 -13.37 10.74 -29.72
N GLU A 13 -13.61 11.27 -28.52
CA GLU A 13 -13.74 12.71 -28.30
C GLU A 13 -12.45 13.46 -28.72
N LEU A 14 -11.28 12.93 -28.39
CA LEU A 14 -9.99 13.51 -28.79
C LEU A 14 -9.75 13.48 -30.31
N MET A 15 -10.38 12.55 -31.02
CA MET A 15 -10.33 12.45 -32.48
C MET A 15 -11.42 13.29 -33.18
N GLY A 16 -12.29 13.97 -32.42
CA GLY A 16 -13.42 14.75 -32.95
C GLY A 16 -14.66 13.92 -33.30
N HIS A 17 -14.73 12.68 -32.81
CA HIS A 17 -15.86 11.77 -32.98
C HIS A 17 -16.83 11.82 -31.79
N GLN A 18 -18.06 11.39 -32.01
CA GLN A 18 -19.04 11.24 -30.93
C GLN A 18 -18.80 9.95 -30.14
N LYS A 19 -19.19 9.97 -28.86
CA LYS A 19 -19.17 8.76 -28.03
C LYS A 19 -20.02 7.65 -28.65
N GLY A 20 -19.49 6.43 -28.66
CA GLY A 20 -20.15 5.27 -29.26
C GLY A 20 -19.88 5.05 -30.75
N GLU A 21 -19.15 5.94 -31.43
CA GLU A 21 -18.69 5.74 -32.82
C GLU A 21 -17.53 4.73 -32.92
N TYR A 22 -17.75 3.52 -32.40
CA TYR A 22 -16.74 2.47 -32.24
C TYR A 22 -16.19 1.90 -33.56
N GLN A 23 -16.76 2.26 -34.71
CA GLN A 23 -16.14 2.00 -36.01
C GLN A 23 -14.79 2.72 -36.18
N TYR A 24 -14.57 3.84 -35.47
CA TYR A 24 -13.30 4.57 -35.48
C TYR A 24 -12.36 4.12 -34.35
N LEU A 25 -12.91 3.79 -33.16
CA LEU A 25 -12.14 3.28 -32.02
C LEU A 25 -12.94 2.26 -31.21
N ASN A 26 -12.69 0.97 -31.44
CA ASN A 26 -13.43 -0.12 -30.79
C ASN A 26 -12.82 -0.50 -29.42
N PRO A 27 -13.62 -0.60 -28.34
CA PRO A 27 -13.14 -1.02 -27.02
C PRO A 27 -12.47 -2.40 -26.99
N ASN A 28 -12.91 -3.34 -27.84
CA ASN A 28 -12.34 -4.69 -27.93
C ASN A 28 -11.18 -4.73 -28.93
N ASP A 29 -11.44 -4.36 -30.19
CA ASP A 29 -10.47 -4.59 -31.27
C ASP A 29 -9.25 -3.67 -31.19
N HIS A 30 -9.40 -2.50 -30.55
CA HIS A 30 -8.33 -1.52 -30.43
C HIS A 30 -7.83 -1.38 -28.99
N VAL A 31 -8.70 -1.05 -28.02
CA VAL A 31 -8.26 -0.79 -26.63
C VAL A 31 -7.84 -2.08 -25.92
N ASN A 32 -8.60 -3.16 -26.12
CA ASN A 32 -8.30 -4.49 -25.58
C ASN A 32 -7.47 -5.36 -26.53
N LYS A 33 -6.85 -4.76 -27.55
CA LYS A 33 -6.07 -5.51 -28.55
C LYS A 33 -4.94 -6.29 -27.86
N CYS A 34 -4.80 -7.56 -28.21
CA CYS A 34 -3.81 -8.49 -27.65
C CYS A 34 -3.92 -8.71 -26.12
N GLN A 35 -5.05 -8.37 -25.50
CA GLN A 35 -5.31 -8.56 -24.08
C GLN A 35 -6.57 -9.38 -23.88
N SER A 36 -6.75 -9.92 -22.68
CA SER A 36 -7.98 -10.54 -22.20
C SER A 36 -8.38 -9.96 -20.83
N THR A 37 -9.55 -10.31 -20.34
CA THR A 37 -9.88 -9.96 -18.94
C THR A 37 -8.97 -10.73 -17.97
N ASN A 38 -8.52 -11.92 -18.33
CA ASN A 38 -7.82 -12.85 -17.43
C ASN A 38 -6.34 -12.50 -17.19
N ASP A 39 -5.77 -11.58 -17.96
CA ASP A 39 -4.43 -11.02 -17.80
C ASP A 39 -4.51 -9.53 -17.44
N ALA A 40 -5.31 -8.73 -18.13
CA ALA A 40 -5.39 -7.29 -17.89
C ALA A 40 -5.95 -6.95 -16.49
N TYR A 41 -7.02 -7.64 -16.06
CA TYR A 41 -7.63 -7.40 -14.75
C TYR A 41 -6.70 -7.74 -13.57
N PRO A 42 -6.17 -8.98 -13.45
CA PRO A 42 -5.28 -9.32 -12.33
C PRO A 42 -3.98 -8.49 -12.36
N THR A 43 -3.50 -8.08 -13.54
CA THR A 43 -2.34 -7.18 -13.66
C THR A 43 -2.66 -5.80 -13.09
N GLY A 44 -3.77 -5.19 -13.50
CA GLY A 44 -4.23 -3.91 -12.94
C GLY A 44 -4.45 -3.97 -11.43
N PHE A 45 -5.04 -5.06 -10.93
CA PHE A 45 -5.23 -5.29 -9.50
C PHE A 45 -3.89 -5.37 -8.74
N ARG A 46 -2.93 -6.14 -9.25
CA ARG A 46 -1.58 -6.26 -8.67
C ARG A 46 -0.87 -4.90 -8.58
N ILE A 47 -0.93 -4.09 -9.63
CA ILE A 47 -0.37 -2.73 -9.64
C ILE A 47 -1.04 -1.83 -8.59
N ALA A 48 -2.37 -1.92 -8.46
CA ALA A 48 -3.12 -1.15 -7.47
C ALA A 48 -2.77 -1.55 -6.03
N VAL A 49 -2.68 -2.86 -5.76
CA VAL A 49 -2.27 -3.39 -4.45
C VAL A 49 -0.84 -2.97 -4.13
N TYR A 50 0.11 -3.17 -5.06
CA TYR A 50 1.49 -2.75 -4.88
C TYR A 50 1.58 -1.26 -4.53
N SER A 51 0.93 -0.40 -5.31
CA SER A 51 0.91 1.05 -5.08
C SER A 51 0.32 1.42 -3.71
N SER A 52 -0.67 0.67 -3.24
CA SER A 52 -1.30 0.87 -1.94
C SER A 52 -0.39 0.42 -0.79
N LEU A 53 0.34 -0.68 -0.97
CA LEU A 53 1.31 -1.17 0.01
C LEU A 53 2.47 -0.20 0.21
N ILE A 54 2.96 0.45 -0.85
CA ILE A 54 4.00 1.49 -0.74
C ILE A 54 3.50 2.66 0.13
N LYS A 55 2.28 3.15 -0.11
CA LYS A 55 1.68 4.21 0.73
C LYS A 55 1.49 3.77 2.19
N LEU A 56 1.13 2.50 2.41
CA LEU A 56 1.01 1.93 3.76
C LEU A 56 2.36 1.91 4.47
N VAL A 57 3.43 1.51 3.78
CA VAL A 57 4.80 1.53 4.33
C VAL A 57 5.20 2.94 4.76
N ASP A 58 4.89 3.96 3.96
CA ASP A 58 5.17 5.36 4.33
C ASP A 58 4.42 5.78 5.60
N ALA A 59 3.13 5.44 5.71
CA ALA A 59 2.33 5.73 6.89
C ALA A 59 2.85 5.02 8.15
N ILE A 60 3.26 3.75 8.03
CA ILE A 60 3.86 2.99 9.14
C ILE A 60 5.20 3.61 9.55
N ASN A 61 6.03 4.06 8.60
CA ASN A 61 7.29 4.73 8.91
C ASN A 61 7.06 6.06 9.66
N GLN A 62 6.05 6.85 9.29
CA GLN A 62 5.69 8.06 10.02
C GLN A 62 5.24 7.73 11.47
N LEU A 63 4.43 6.69 11.65
CA LEU A 63 4.01 6.22 12.97
C LEU A 63 5.22 5.75 13.81
N ARG A 64 6.11 4.96 13.20
CA ARG A 64 7.34 4.47 13.82
C ARG A 64 8.21 5.63 14.31
N GLU A 65 8.39 6.67 13.49
CA GLU A 65 9.15 7.87 13.89
C GLU A 65 8.48 8.61 15.05
N GLY A 66 7.15 8.63 15.11
CA GLY A 66 6.41 9.13 16.27
C GLY A 66 6.74 8.36 17.55
N PHE A 67 6.73 7.03 17.50
CA PHE A 67 7.13 6.18 18.63
C PHE A 67 8.60 6.39 19.02
N GLU A 68 9.49 6.54 18.04
CA GLU A 68 10.91 6.76 18.29
C GLU A 68 11.18 8.08 19.01
N ARG A 69 10.52 9.16 18.58
CA ARG A 69 10.60 10.46 19.28
C ARG A 69 10.12 10.35 20.73
N LYS A 70 9.00 9.65 20.96
CA LYS A 70 8.48 9.43 22.31
C LYS A 70 9.35 8.49 23.16
N ALA A 71 10.02 7.52 22.54
CA ALA A 71 10.97 6.66 23.24
C ALA A 71 12.11 7.47 23.87
N VAL A 72 12.66 8.45 23.13
CA VAL A 72 13.68 9.37 23.63
C VAL A 72 13.10 10.31 24.70
N GLU A 73 11.93 10.92 24.45
CA GLU A 73 11.27 11.80 25.42
C GLU A 73 10.99 11.10 26.76
N PHE A 74 10.70 9.80 26.74
CA PHE A 74 10.34 9.01 27.92
C PHE A 74 11.49 8.15 28.47
N GLN A 75 12.72 8.35 28.00
CA GLN A 75 13.86 7.50 28.33
C GLN A 75 14.12 7.39 29.85
N ASP A 76 13.84 8.47 30.60
CA ASP A 76 14.12 8.58 32.04
C ASP A 76 12.88 8.32 32.93
N ILE A 77 11.71 8.04 32.32
CA ILE A 77 10.48 7.78 33.08
C ILE A 77 10.45 6.31 33.53
N LEU A 78 10.77 6.06 34.79
CA LEU A 78 10.68 4.73 35.39
C LEU A 78 9.21 4.31 35.61
N LYS A 79 8.87 3.08 35.22
CA LYS A 79 7.56 2.46 35.43
C LYS A 79 7.69 1.00 35.87
N MET A 80 6.61 0.45 36.42
CA MET A 80 6.51 -0.99 36.69
C MET A 80 6.21 -1.74 35.39
N GLY A 81 7.08 -2.69 35.02
CA GLY A 81 6.79 -3.64 33.95
C GLY A 81 5.69 -4.61 34.38
N ARG A 82 4.90 -5.11 33.41
CA ARG A 82 3.86 -6.10 33.68
C ARG A 82 3.93 -7.28 32.73
N THR A 83 3.93 -8.49 33.30
CA THR A 83 3.81 -9.75 32.55
C THR A 83 2.55 -10.46 33.01
N GLN A 84 1.72 -10.92 32.09
CA GLN A 84 0.39 -11.46 32.41
C GLN A 84 -0.47 -10.49 33.26
N LEU A 85 -0.29 -9.18 33.05
CA LEU A 85 -0.91 -8.09 33.83
C LEU A 85 -0.52 -8.05 35.33
N GLN A 86 0.43 -8.86 35.76
CA GLN A 86 0.99 -8.83 37.11
C GLN A 86 2.28 -8.01 37.12
N ASP A 87 2.59 -7.38 38.26
CA ASP A 87 3.82 -6.62 38.43
C ASP A 87 5.04 -7.52 38.27
N ALA A 88 6.01 -7.04 37.48
CA ALA A 88 7.24 -7.75 37.17
C ALA A 88 8.44 -6.96 37.71
N VAL A 89 9.37 -6.56 36.84
CA VAL A 89 10.53 -5.73 37.19
C VAL A 89 10.39 -4.31 36.62
N PRO A 90 11.00 -3.30 37.26
CA PRO A 90 11.02 -1.94 36.73
C PRO A 90 11.67 -1.85 35.35
N MET A 91 11.15 -0.95 34.52
CA MET A 91 11.67 -0.59 33.21
C MET A 91 11.35 0.88 32.92
N THR A 92 11.90 1.47 31.86
CA THR A 92 11.50 2.84 31.48
C THR A 92 10.37 2.83 30.45
N LEU A 93 9.53 3.87 30.48
CA LEU A 93 8.49 4.06 29.47
C LEU A 93 9.13 4.25 28.08
N GLY A 94 10.32 4.85 28.02
CA GLY A 94 11.12 4.93 26.80
C GLY A 94 11.47 3.56 26.21
N GLN A 95 11.86 2.58 27.05
CA GLN A 95 12.12 1.21 26.59
C GLN A 95 10.87 0.56 25.97
N GLU A 96 9.68 0.80 26.53
CA GLU A 96 8.42 0.28 26.00
C GLU A 96 8.08 0.92 24.65
N PHE A 97 8.20 2.24 24.52
CA PHE A 97 7.95 2.95 23.26
C PHE A 97 8.96 2.59 22.16
N ARG A 98 10.22 2.36 22.54
CA ARG A 98 11.25 1.86 21.61
C ARG A 98 10.91 0.46 21.10
N ALA A 99 10.32 -0.40 21.93
CA ALA A 99 9.88 -1.73 21.48
C ALA A 99 8.78 -1.62 20.39
N PHE A 100 7.84 -0.67 20.52
CA PHE A 100 6.85 -0.42 19.47
C PHE A 100 7.49 0.03 18.14
N SER A 101 8.47 0.95 18.19
CA SER A 101 9.16 1.42 16.98
C SER A 101 9.94 0.28 16.29
N ILE A 102 10.59 -0.59 17.06
CA ILE A 102 11.31 -1.75 16.54
C ILE A 102 10.34 -2.73 15.87
N LEU A 103 9.20 -3.05 16.50
CA LEU A 103 8.21 -3.95 15.91
C LEU A 103 7.71 -3.42 14.56
N LEU A 104 7.33 -2.14 14.50
CA LEU A 104 6.87 -1.52 13.24
C LEU A 104 7.96 -1.54 12.16
N LYS A 105 9.23 -1.36 12.54
CA LYS A 105 10.36 -1.45 11.60
C LYS A 105 10.50 -2.86 11.00
N GLU A 106 10.32 -3.91 11.79
CA GLU A 106 10.38 -5.28 11.30
C GLU A 106 9.17 -5.60 10.40
N GLU A 107 7.97 -5.13 10.76
CA GLU A 107 6.77 -5.34 9.93
C GLU A 107 6.85 -4.62 8.57
N VAL A 108 7.49 -3.45 8.50
CA VAL A 108 7.75 -2.79 7.21
C VAL A 108 8.50 -3.72 6.25
N LYS A 109 9.49 -4.50 6.73
CA LYS A 109 10.23 -5.44 5.87
C LYS A 109 9.34 -6.55 5.35
N ASN A 110 8.45 -7.08 6.20
CA ASN A 110 7.49 -8.11 5.80
C ASN A 110 6.53 -7.60 4.71
N ILE A 111 5.98 -6.40 4.91
CA ILE A 111 5.07 -5.77 3.95
C ILE A 111 5.77 -5.49 2.62
N GLN A 112 7.00 -4.97 2.65
CA GLN A 112 7.80 -4.73 1.45
C GLN A 112 8.05 -6.03 0.67
N ARG A 113 8.43 -7.10 1.36
CA ARG A 113 8.60 -8.42 0.74
C ARG A 113 7.32 -8.94 0.09
N THR A 114 6.16 -8.75 0.73
CA THR A 114 4.86 -9.12 0.13
C THR A 114 4.53 -8.27 -1.09
N ALA A 115 4.89 -6.98 -1.08
CA ALA A 115 4.69 -6.10 -2.21
C ALA A 115 5.49 -6.55 -3.44
N GLU A 116 6.73 -7.01 -3.26
CA GLU A 116 7.56 -7.58 -4.34
C GLU A 116 6.87 -8.78 -5.01
N THR A 117 6.29 -9.69 -4.23
CA THR A 117 5.53 -10.83 -4.78
C THR A 117 4.31 -10.37 -5.59
N ALA A 118 3.65 -9.28 -5.18
CA ALA A 118 2.55 -8.70 -5.94
C ALA A 118 3.02 -8.10 -7.28
N ALA A 119 4.23 -7.55 -7.32
CA ALA A 119 4.86 -7.01 -8.54
C ALA A 119 5.27 -8.11 -9.55
N GLY A 120 5.25 -9.39 -9.15
CA GLY A 120 5.53 -10.51 -10.05
C GLY A 120 7.00 -10.91 -10.15
N SER A 121 7.84 -10.48 -9.20
CA SER A 121 9.20 -10.98 -8.99
C SER A 121 9.23 -12.23 -8.12
#